data_AF-A0AAP3DDQ5-F1
#
_entry.id   AF-A0AAP3DDQ5-F1
#
_cell.length_a   1.000
_cell.length_b   1.000
_cell.length_c   1.000
_cell.angle_alpha   90.00
_cell.angle_beta   90.00
_cell.angle_gamma   90.00
#
_symmetry.space_group_name_H-M   'P 1'
#
loop_
_entity.id
_entity.type
_entity.pdbx_description
1 polymer ?
#
loop_
_entity_poly.entity_id
_entity_poly.type
_entity_poly.pdbx_seq_one_letter_code
_entity_poly.pdbx_strand_id
1 'polypeptide(L)'
;MAKLSGEWSQAQNENLLLGSYVHAWLEGTLEQFKENNPSLFTKKGELYAQYHHANQMIQTLQEDPFIMLVLEGQKEVIATAEFAEALWKIKMDVYNPEQFRIADLKTVRDINGKHWDKNQEYVSFVEAFGYLRQMALYLEIERLWAGRDTWLEALIVAVSKCPA
;
A
#
# COMPACT_ATOMS: atom_id res chain seq x y z
N MET A 1 15.41 -10.01 16.12
CA MET A 1 15.34 -11.48 16.29
C MET A 1 13.99 -11.95 16.79
N ALA A 2 13.39 -11.41 17.86
CA ALA A 2 12.09 -11.87 18.39
C ALA A 2 10.92 -11.96 17.39
N LYS A 3 10.79 -11.01 16.44
CA LYS A 3 9.81 -11.12 15.33
C LYS A 3 10.12 -12.27 14.36
N LEU A 4 11.41 -12.51 14.09
CA LEU A 4 11.88 -13.55 13.17
C LEU A 4 11.79 -14.95 13.80
N SER A 5 11.98 -15.06 15.11
CA SER A 5 11.81 -16.31 15.86
C SER A 5 10.34 -16.60 16.23
N GLY A 6 9.40 -15.71 15.90
CA GLY A 6 7.98 -15.87 16.18
C GLY A 6 7.58 -15.67 17.65
N GLU A 7 8.53 -15.32 18.52
CA GLU A 7 8.32 -15.07 19.95
C GLU A 7 7.45 -13.84 20.24
N TRP A 8 7.27 -12.96 19.24
CA TRP A 8 6.45 -11.77 19.36
C TRP A 8 5.60 -11.57 18.10
N SER A 9 4.28 -11.48 18.26
CA SER A 9 3.34 -11.06 17.23
C SER A 9 2.85 -9.64 17.51
N GLN A 10 2.72 -8.84 16.45
CA GLN A 10 2.16 -7.49 16.57
C GLN A 10 0.65 -7.60 16.77
N ALA A 11 0.12 -6.97 17.81
CA ALA A 11 -1.32 -6.84 17.97
C ALA A 11 -1.93 -6.16 16.73
N GLN A 12 -3.08 -6.67 16.27
CA GLN A 12 -3.82 -6.09 15.14
C GLN A 12 -4.14 -4.63 15.46
N ASN A 13 -3.58 -3.72 14.66
CA ASN A 13 -3.80 -2.28 14.81
C ASN A 13 -4.95 -1.87 13.89
N GLU A 14 -5.98 -1.22 14.43
CA GLU A 14 -7.15 -0.76 13.67
C GLU A 14 -6.78 0.09 12.45
N ASN A 15 -5.70 0.89 12.55
CA ASN A 15 -5.20 1.69 11.43
C ASN A 15 -4.63 0.84 10.28
N LEU A 16 -4.08 -0.33 10.58
CA LEU A 16 -3.63 -1.29 9.58
C LEU A 16 -4.82 -1.99 8.94
N LEU A 17 -5.86 -2.30 9.73
CA LEU A 17 -7.05 -2.99 9.23
C LEU A 17 -7.84 -2.13 8.23
N LEU A 18 -7.94 -0.81 8.48
CA LEU A 18 -8.52 0.12 7.52
C LEU A 18 -7.73 0.16 6.20
N GLY A 19 -6.39 0.19 6.28
CA GLY A 19 -5.54 0.11 5.09
C GLY A 19 -5.81 -1.18 4.30
N SER A 20 -5.76 -2.33 4.98
CA SER A 20 -6.04 -3.63 4.37
C SER A 20 -7.43 -3.71 3.72
N TYR A 21 -8.45 -3.03 4.28
CA TYR A 21 -9.77 -2.94 3.67
C TYR A 21 -9.73 -2.26 2.29
N VAL A 22 -8.98 -1.16 2.17
CA VAL A 22 -8.84 -0.44 0.88
C VAL A 22 -8.00 -1.26 -0.12
N HIS A 23 -6.95 -1.94 0.33
CA HIS A 23 -6.19 -2.86 -0.54
C HIS A 23 -7.03 -4.05 -1.02
N ALA A 24 -7.89 -4.62 -0.16
CA ALA A 24 -8.80 -5.69 -0.56
C ALA A 24 -9.81 -5.23 -1.64
N TRP A 25 -10.22 -3.96 -1.62
CA TRP A 25 -10.97 -3.38 -2.73
C TRP A 25 -10.15 -3.34 -4.02
N LEU A 26 -8.90 -2.85 -3.96
CA LEU A 26 -8.00 -2.77 -5.11
C LEU A 26 -7.72 -4.15 -5.73
N GLU A 27 -7.60 -5.18 -4.90
CA GLU A 27 -7.39 -6.58 -5.31
C GLU A 27 -8.68 -7.23 -5.85
N GLY A 28 -9.86 -6.67 -5.57
CA GLY A 28 -11.16 -7.29 -5.89
C GLY A 28 -11.60 -8.37 -4.90
N THR A 29 -10.99 -8.42 -3.72
CA THR A 29 -11.22 -9.42 -2.66
C THR A 29 -11.99 -8.86 -1.45
N LEU A 30 -12.59 -7.67 -1.58
CA LEU A 30 -13.21 -6.94 -0.46
C LEU A 30 -14.27 -7.75 0.31
N GLU A 31 -15.14 -8.48 -0.38
CA GLU A 31 -16.19 -9.27 0.29
C GLU A 31 -15.59 -10.43 1.10
N GLN A 32 -14.61 -11.14 0.53
CA GLN A 32 -13.86 -12.16 1.27
C GLN A 32 -13.09 -11.56 2.46
N PHE A 33 -12.53 -10.36 2.30
CA PHE A 33 -11.87 -9.65 3.39
C PHE A 33 -12.85 -9.33 4.53
N LYS A 34 -14.08 -8.91 4.21
CA LYS A 34 -15.13 -8.65 5.21
C LYS A 34 -15.53 -9.92 5.96
N GLU A 35 -15.74 -11.03 5.24
CA GLU A 35 -16.08 -12.33 5.83
C GLU A 35 -15.00 -12.82 6.80
N ASN A 36 -13.72 -12.66 6.43
CA ASN A 36 -12.58 -13.06 7.25
C ASN A 36 -12.31 -12.13 8.44
N ASN A 37 -12.94 -10.95 8.49
CA ASN A 37 -12.75 -9.97 9.54
C ASN A 37 -14.09 -9.52 10.13
N PRO A 38 -14.78 -10.39 10.90
CA PRO A 38 -16.06 -10.04 11.52
C PRO A 38 -15.95 -8.87 12.52
N SER A 39 -14.75 -8.55 13.01
CA SER A 39 -14.46 -7.39 13.84
C SER A 39 -14.70 -6.03 13.15
N LEU A 40 -14.89 -6.01 11.83
CA LEU A 40 -15.28 -4.82 11.09
C LEU A 40 -16.72 -4.37 11.39
N PHE A 41 -17.54 -5.28 11.92
CA PHE A 41 -18.97 -5.09 12.10
C PHE A 41 -19.35 -4.93 13.57
N THR A 42 -20.36 -4.10 13.80
CA THR A 42 -21.08 -4.02 15.07
C THR A 42 -21.87 -5.31 15.32
N LYS A 43 -22.36 -5.47 16.55
CA LYS A 43 -23.27 -6.59 16.90
C LYS A 43 -24.56 -6.63 16.06
N LYS A 44 -24.92 -5.54 15.40
CA LYS A 44 -26.10 -5.45 14.52
C LYS A 44 -25.80 -5.84 13.06
N GLY A 45 -24.55 -6.14 12.72
CA GLY A 45 -24.11 -6.43 11.35
C GLY A 45 -23.79 -5.21 10.50
N GLU A 46 -23.81 -4.00 11.08
CA GLU A 46 -23.42 -2.76 10.40
C GLU A 46 -21.92 -2.52 10.53
N LEU A 47 -21.27 -1.91 9.53
CA LEU A 47 -19.85 -1.56 9.60
C LEU A 47 -19.60 -0.49 10.69
N TYR A 48 -18.43 -0.56 11.36
CA TYR A 48 -17.99 0.56 12.20
C TYR A 48 -17.71 1.82 11.36
N ALA A 49 -17.86 3.00 11.98
CA ALA A 49 -17.71 4.31 11.34
C ALA A 49 -16.40 4.47 10.55
N GLN A 50 -15.28 3.94 11.06
CA GLN A 50 -14.00 3.97 10.35
C GLN A 50 -14.02 3.25 9.00
N TYR A 51 -14.83 2.21 8.82
CA TYR A 51 -14.95 1.48 7.55
C TYR A 51 -15.97 2.12 6.61
N HIS A 52 -16.92 2.89 7.14
CA HIS A 52 -17.67 3.83 6.31
C HIS A 52 -16.74 4.88 5.70
N HIS A 53 -15.77 5.37 6.47
CA HIS A 53 -14.74 6.27 5.93
C HIS A 53 -13.84 5.58 4.90
N ALA A 54 -13.48 4.30 5.11
CA ALA A 54 -12.77 3.52 4.09
C ALA A 54 -13.55 3.43 2.76
N ASN A 55 -14.88 3.28 2.80
CA ASN A 55 -15.71 3.32 1.59
C ASN A 55 -15.68 4.69 0.91
N GLN A 56 -15.63 5.79 1.66
CA GLN A 56 -15.45 7.13 1.08
C GLN A 56 -14.09 7.27 0.40
N MET A 57 -13.02 6.76 1.03
CA MET A 57 -11.69 6.76 0.42
C MET A 57 -11.67 5.98 -0.90
N ILE A 58 -12.32 4.82 -0.94
CA ILE A 58 -12.50 4.03 -2.17
C ILE A 58 -13.25 4.83 -3.23
N GLN A 59 -14.36 5.46 -2.86
CA GLN A 59 -15.15 6.28 -3.78
C GLN A 59 -14.31 7.43 -4.36
N THR A 60 -13.53 8.14 -3.53
CA THR A 60 -12.62 9.20 -3.99
C THR A 60 -11.62 8.68 -5.03
N LEU A 61 -11.06 7.48 -4.84
CA LEU A 61 -10.15 6.86 -5.81
C LEU A 61 -10.87 6.49 -7.11
N GLN A 62 -12.10 6.00 -7.02
CA GLN A 62 -12.93 5.57 -8.16
C GLN A 62 -13.41 6.72 -9.03
N GLU A 63 -13.64 7.89 -8.44
CA GLU A 63 -14.16 9.06 -9.13
C GLU A 63 -13.09 9.82 -9.94
N ASP A 64 -11.80 9.53 -9.73
CA ASP A 64 -10.70 10.12 -10.48
C ASP A 64 -10.23 9.18 -11.62
N PRO A 65 -10.46 9.54 -12.90
CA PRO A 65 -10.08 8.68 -14.03
C PRO A 65 -8.57 8.46 -14.17
N PHE A 66 -7.74 9.43 -13.76
CA PHE A 66 -6.28 9.27 -13.83
C PHE A 66 -5.80 8.30 -12.75
N ILE A 67 -6.35 8.36 -11.54
CA ILE A 67 -6.07 7.38 -10.50
C ILE A 67 -6.50 5.98 -10.94
N MET A 68 -7.70 5.84 -11.51
CA MET A 68 -8.18 4.55 -12.01
C MET A 68 -7.29 4.00 -13.13
N LEU A 69 -6.81 4.87 -14.05
CA LEU A 69 -5.82 4.50 -15.05
C LEU A 69 -4.54 3.99 -14.38
N VAL A 70 -3.95 4.74 -13.43
CA VAL A 70 -2.71 4.35 -12.73
C VAL A 70 -2.88 3.00 -12.02
N LEU A 71 -4.05 2.76 -11.44
CA LEU A 71 -4.40 1.52 -10.76
C LEU A 71 -4.76 0.36 -11.70
N GLU A 72 -4.63 0.47 -13.02
CA GLU A 72 -4.74 -0.67 -13.94
C GLU A 72 -3.48 -1.54 -13.93
N GLY A 73 -3.65 -2.86 -13.93
CA GLY A 73 -2.56 -3.85 -13.96
C GLY A 73 -2.82 -5.05 -13.07
N GLN A 74 -1.87 -5.99 -13.06
CA GLN A 74 -1.91 -7.17 -12.21
C GLN A 74 -1.81 -6.76 -10.74
N LYS A 75 -2.63 -7.38 -9.88
CA LYS A 75 -2.69 -7.06 -8.45
C LYS A 75 -1.78 -7.97 -7.64
N GLU A 76 -1.16 -7.39 -6.60
CA GLU A 76 -0.46 -8.15 -5.55
C GLU A 76 0.65 -9.08 -6.07
N VAL A 77 1.39 -8.63 -7.09
CA VAL A 77 2.41 -9.44 -7.77
C VAL A 77 3.65 -9.58 -6.87
N ILE A 78 4.02 -10.82 -6.61
CA ILE A 78 5.21 -11.16 -5.83
C ILE A 78 6.40 -11.35 -6.78
N ALA A 79 7.51 -10.68 -6.47
CA ALA A 79 8.79 -10.90 -7.14
C ALA A 79 9.89 -11.18 -6.12
N THR A 80 10.86 -12.00 -6.53
CA THR A 80 12.01 -12.37 -5.71
C THR A 80 13.28 -12.34 -6.54
N ALA A 81 14.34 -11.75 -6.01
CA ALA A 81 15.65 -11.71 -6.65
C ALA A 81 16.76 -11.66 -5.60
N GLU A 82 17.94 -12.14 -5.96
CA GLU A 82 19.15 -11.89 -5.17
C GLU A 82 19.64 -10.47 -5.43
N PHE A 83 19.84 -9.71 -4.37
CA PHE A 83 20.34 -8.34 -4.44
C PHE A 83 21.10 -8.02 -3.14
N ALA A 84 22.27 -7.37 -3.27
CA ALA A 84 23.14 -7.06 -2.14
C ALA A 84 23.39 -8.27 -1.22
N GLU A 85 23.76 -9.42 -1.81
CA GLU A 85 24.12 -10.67 -1.11
C GLU A 85 22.98 -11.31 -0.30
N ALA A 86 21.73 -10.89 -0.51
CA ALA A 86 20.57 -11.47 0.15
C ALA A 86 19.45 -11.76 -0.85
N LEU A 87 18.62 -12.78 -0.55
CA LEU A 87 17.38 -13.01 -1.27
C LEU A 87 16.31 -12.04 -0.78
N TRP A 88 15.82 -11.19 -1.68
CA TRP A 88 14.75 -10.25 -1.41
C TRP A 88 13.42 -10.74 -1.96
N LYS A 89 12.34 -10.33 -1.29
CA LYS A 89 10.96 -10.52 -1.74
C LYS A 89 10.22 -9.18 -1.67
N ILE A 90 9.57 -8.82 -2.77
CA ILE A 90 8.66 -7.68 -2.85
C ILE A 90 7.26 -8.16 -3.19
N LYS A 91 6.26 -7.30 -2.93
CA LYS A 91 4.87 -7.52 -3.33
C LYS A 91 4.33 -6.18 -3.82
N MET A 92 4.08 -6.07 -5.12
CA MET A 92 3.64 -4.84 -5.76
C MET A 92 2.11 -4.79 -5.78
N ASP A 93 1.51 -3.71 -5.28
CA ASP A 93 0.05 -3.58 -5.25
C ASP A 93 -0.53 -3.61 -6.67
N VAL A 94 0.09 -2.87 -7.59
CA VAL A 94 -0.22 -2.89 -9.03
C VAL A 94 1.06 -2.98 -9.85
N TYR A 95 1.13 -4.01 -10.69
CA TYR A 95 2.21 -4.24 -11.63
C TYR A 95 1.67 -4.16 -13.07
N ASN A 96 2.18 -3.20 -13.86
CA ASN A 96 1.76 -2.99 -15.24
C ASN A 96 2.98 -2.71 -16.15
N PRO A 97 3.72 -3.76 -16.56
CA PRO A 97 4.92 -3.61 -17.36
C PRO A 97 4.62 -3.14 -18.79
N GLU A 98 3.42 -3.39 -19.32
CA GLU A 98 3.00 -2.94 -20.65
C GLU A 98 2.86 -1.40 -20.71
N GLN A 99 2.44 -0.80 -19.59
CA GLN A 99 2.40 0.65 -19.40
C GLN A 99 3.65 1.19 -18.67
N PHE A 100 4.69 0.36 -18.57
CA PHE A 100 5.99 0.71 -17.98
C PHE A 100 5.94 1.25 -16.53
N ARG A 101 5.01 0.75 -15.70
CA ARG A 101 4.83 1.26 -14.32
C ARG A 101 4.58 0.19 -13.25
N ILE A 102 4.95 0.54 -12.03
CA ILE A 102 4.42 -0.02 -10.79
C ILE A 102 3.67 1.06 -10.03
N ALA A 103 2.56 0.71 -9.38
CA ALA A 103 1.85 1.62 -8.49
C ALA A 103 1.64 0.97 -7.12
N ASP A 104 1.83 1.77 -6.08
CA ASP A 104 1.66 1.39 -4.68
C ASP A 104 0.61 2.32 -4.04
N LEU A 105 -0.41 1.72 -3.41
CA LEU A 105 -1.54 2.41 -2.81
C LEU A 105 -1.27 2.67 -1.32
N LYS A 106 -1.39 3.93 -0.89
CA LYS A 106 -1.18 4.32 0.51
C LYS A 106 -2.41 4.99 1.09
N THR A 107 -2.95 4.40 2.16
CA THR A 107 -3.90 5.10 3.04
C THR A 107 -3.12 5.90 4.09
N VAL A 108 -3.04 7.22 3.93
CA VAL A 108 -2.23 8.10 4.79
C VAL A 108 -3.12 8.93 5.71
N ARG A 109 -2.59 9.44 6.82
CA ARG A 109 -3.38 10.32 7.70
C ARG A 109 -3.75 11.61 6.98
N ASP A 110 -2.75 12.28 6.43
CA ASP A 110 -2.85 13.57 5.74
C ASP A 110 -1.75 13.61 4.66
N ILE A 111 -2.13 13.88 3.42
CA ILE A 111 -1.21 13.94 2.27
C ILE A 111 -0.34 15.21 2.35
N ASN A 112 -0.90 16.31 2.84
CA ASN A 112 -0.23 17.61 2.97
C ASN A 112 0.35 17.82 4.37
N GLY A 113 0.32 16.76 5.20
CA GLY A 113 0.80 16.78 6.57
C GLY A 113 2.28 17.09 6.64
N LYS A 114 2.66 17.96 7.57
CA LYS A 114 4.06 18.29 7.83
C LYS A 114 4.70 17.25 8.75
N HIS A 115 5.72 16.57 8.26
CA HIS A 115 6.50 15.61 9.05
C HIS A 115 7.84 16.23 9.44
N TRP A 116 8.16 16.24 10.73
CA TRP A 116 9.43 16.77 11.22
C TRP A 116 10.51 15.69 11.11
N ASP A 117 11.53 15.93 10.30
CA ASP A 117 12.66 15.01 10.15
C ASP A 117 13.80 15.31 11.15
N LYS A 118 14.67 14.33 11.35
CA LYS A 118 15.87 14.42 12.18
C LYS A 118 16.85 15.49 11.71
N ASN A 119 16.82 15.84 10.42
CA ASN A 119 17.63 16.92 9.85
C ASN A 119 17.07 18.33 10.14
N GLN A 120 16.06 18.44 11.02
CA GLN A 120 15.43 19.70 11.44
C GLN A 120 14.69 20.44 10.31
N GLU A 121 14.12 19.68 9.37
CA GLU A 121 13.30 20.21 8.30
C GLU A 121 11.95 19.49 8.21
N TYR A 122 10.99 20.16 7.56
CA TYR A 122 9.72 19.54 7.24
C TYR A 122 9.82 18.78 5.92
N VAL A 123 9.50 17.49 5.96
CA VAL A 123 9.52 16.60 4.80
C VAL A 123 8.11 16.11 4.46
N SER A 124 7.96 15.60 3.24
CA SER A 124 6.72 14.95 2.80
C SER A 124 6.46 13.64 3.57
N PHE A 125 5.22 13.14 3.52
CA PHE A 125 4.91 11.81 4.07
C PHE A 125 5.71 10.70 3.36
N VAL A 126 6.04 10.89 2.08
CA VAL A 126 6.80 9.93 1.26
C VAL A 126 8.19 9.72 1.84
N GLU A 127 8.86 10.80 2.23
CA GLU A 127 10.17 10.77 2.84
C GLU A 127 10.09 10.28 4.29
N ALA A 128 9.16 10.83 5.08
CA ALA A 128 9.00 10.52 6.49
C ALA A 128 8.77 9.02 6.76
N PHE A 129 8.02 8.35 5.87
CA PHE A 129 7.70 6.93 5.99
C PHE A 129 8.62 6.03 5.15
N GLY A 130 9.65 6.59 4.50
CA GLY A 130 10.66 5.83 3.78
C GLY A 130 10.19 5.19 2.47
N TYR A 131 9.13 5.73 1.85
CA TYR A 131 8.57 5.16 0.61
C TYR A 131 9.50 5.33 -0.59
N LEU A 132 10.39 6.33 -0.59
CA LEU A 132 11.46 6.43 -1.59
C LEU A 132 12.35 5.17 -1.60
N ARG A 133 12.74 4.69 -0.41
CA ARG A 133 13.53 3.46 -0.27
C ARG A 133 12.73 2.24 -0.69
N GLN A 134 11.45 2.18 -0.31
CA GLN A 134 10.56 1.09 -0.71
C GLN A 134 10.50 0.97 -2.24
N MET A 135 10.22 2.08 -2.93
CA MET A 135 10.10 2.10 -4.39
C MET A 135 11.42 1.81 -5.08
N ALA A 136 12.55 2.34 -4.60
CA ALA A 136 13.87 2.04 -5.16
C ALA A 136 14.19 0.52 -5.08
N LEU A 137 13.88 -0.12 -3.96
CA LEU A 137 14.04 -1.57 -3.81
C LEU A 137 13.05 -2.33 -4.71
N TYR A 138 11.80 -1.88 -4.81
CA TYR A 138 10.83 -2.55 -5.69
C TYR A 138 11.28 -2.54 -7.13
N LEU A 139 11.71 -1.37 -7.64
CA LEU A 139 12.22 -1.23 -8.99
C LEU A 139 13.44 -2.10 -9.25
N GLU A 140 14.40 -2.17 -8.33
CA GLU A 140 15.60 -2.98 -8.54
C GLU A 140 15.34 -4.47 -8.48
N ILE A 141 14.56 -4.94 -7.50
CA ILE A 141 14.20 -6.36 -7.40
C ILE A 141 13.35 -6.79 -8.59
N GLU A 142 12.41 -5.94 -9.01
CA GLU A 142 11.60 -6.18 -10.20
C GLU A 142 12.45 -6.26 -11.46
N ARG A 143 13.41 -5.34 -11.63
CA ARG A 143 14.29 -5.29 -12.79
C ARG A 143 15.10 -6.58 -12.91
N LEU A 144 15.66 -7.05 -11.80
CA LEU A 144 16.40 -8.31 -11.73
C LEU A 144 15.50 -9.52 -11.97
N TRP A 145 14.32 -9.57 -11.34
CA TRP A 145 13.37 -10.68 -11.45
C TRP A 145 12.85 -10.85 -12.89
N ALA A 146 12.59 -9.74 -13.58
CA ALA A 146 12.07 -9.75 -14.94
C ALA A 146 13.15 -9.70 -16.03
N GLY A 147 14.43 -9.58 -15.64
CA GLY A 147 15.54 -9.47 -16.59
C GLY A 147 15.51 -8.20 -17.44
N ARG A 148 15.08 -7.06 -16.87
CA ARG A 148 15.03 -5.77 -17.55
C ARG A 148 16.37 -5.03 -17.51
N ASP A 149 16.61 -4.24 -18.55
CA ASP A 149 17.75 -3.31 -18.61
C ASP A 149 17.45 -1.95 -17.98
N THR A 150 16.16 -1.61 -17.83
CA THR A 150 15.69 -0.32 -17.29
C THR A 150 14.71 -0.53 -16.14
N TRP A 151 14.65 0.43 -15.22
CA TRP A 151 13.60 0.47 -14.20
C TRP A 151 12.27 0.95 -14.79
N LEU A 152 11.16 0.41 -14.28
CA LEU A 152 9.83 0.97 -14.51
C LEU A 152 9.66 2.33 -13.81
N GLU A 153 8.60 3.04 -14.15
CA GLU A 153 8.14 4.19 -13.37
C GLU A 153 7.45 3.72 -12.07
N ALA A 154 7.82 4.30 -10.94
CA ALA A 154 7.18 4.02 -9.65
C ALA A 154 6.23 5.16 -9.26
N LEU A 155 4.95 4.83 -9.09
CA LEU A 155 3.91 5.77 -8.70
C LEU A 155 3.37 5.42 -7.31
N ILE A 156 3.19 6.44 -6.48
CA ILE A 156 2.48 6.31 -5.19
C ILE A 156 1.11 6.96 -5.36
N VAL A 157 0.06 6.15 -5.25
CA VAL A 157 -1.31 6.66 -5.14
C VAL A 157 -1.63 6.78 -3.66
N ALA A 158 -1.95 7.99 -3.20
CA ALA A 158 -2.25 8.24 -1.79
C ALA A 158 -3.67 8.77 -1.61
N VAL A 159 -4.35 8.29 -0.57
CA VAL A 159 -5.67 8.79 -0.13
C VAL A 159 -5.65 9.05 1.37
N SER A 160 -6.19 10.19 1.80
CA SER A 160 -6.17 10.63 3.19
C SER A 160 -7.28 9.99 4.03
N LYS A 161 -6.97 9.75 5.31
CA LYS A 161 -7.91 9.34 6.36
C LYS A 161 -8.60 10.54 7.03
N CYS A 162 -8.20 11.76 6.69
CA CYS A 162 -8.87 12.98 7.08
C CYS A 162 -9.73 13.46 5.90
N PRO A 163 -11.00 13.86 6.14
CA PRO A 163 -11.76 14.61 5.14
C PRO A 163 -11.01 15.89 4.77
N ALA A 164 -11.02 16.23 3.48
CA ALA A 164 -10.53 17.51 2.98
C ALA A 164 -11.42 18.68 3.45
#